data_AF-A0A133XDR6-F1
#
_entry.id   AF-A0A133XDR6-F1
#
_cell.length_a   1.000
_cell.length_b   1.000
_cell.length_c   1.000
_cell.angle_alpha   90.00
_cell.angle_beta   90.00
_cell.angle_gamma   90.00
#
_symmetry.space_group_name_H-M   'P 1'
#
loop_
_entity.id
_entity.type
_entity.pdbx_description
1 polymer ?
#
loop_
_entity_poly.entity_id
_entity_poly.type
_entity_poly.pdbx_seq_one_letter_code
_entity_poly.pdbx_strand_id
1 'polypeptide(L)'
;MAKLIIVGLLALLAVLLWRNWGKRRQAAYIDSFPYQRFLDQRLAARRPELSEAQRSEVFAGLQDYFQLCRTAGRRMVAMPSQAVDDAWHEFILFTRHYDKFCRRAFGRFLHHTPAAAMNSPTQASDGIRRAWRLACAREEIDPKNPQRLPRLFALDAALAISGGFIYQLDCLAQAQGATGSGFCASHIGCSSGCSGDSGSSSNGDSGSDGGGGCGGSCGGD
;
A
#
# COMPACT_ATOMS: atom_id res chain seq x y z
N MET A 1 -0.30 -38.89 -29.17
CA MET A 1 -0.20 -38.40 -27.78
C MET A 1 0.94 -37.41 -27.58
N ALA A 2 2.21 -37.79 -27.76
CA ALA A 2 3.37 -36.90 -27.53
C ALA A 2 3.33 -35.56 -28.31
N LYS A 3 2.95 -35.57 -29.60
CA LYS A 3 2.82 -34.34 -30.41
C LYS A 3 1.78 -33.35 -29.85
N LEU A 4 0.65 -33.85 -29.32
CA LEU A 4 -0.39 -33.01 -28.72
C LEU A 4 0.08 -32.40 -27.39
N ILE A 5 0.84 -33.17 -26.59
CA ILE A 5 1.45 -32.68 -25.35
C ILE A 5 2.46 -31.57 -25.65
N ILE A 6 3.33 -31.76 -26.65
CA ILE A 6 4.32 -30.75 -27.04
C ILE A 6 3.64 -29.46 -27.51
N VAL A 7 2.61 -29.55 -28.36
CA VAL A 7 1.84 -28.37 -28.81
C VAL A 7 1.17 -27.67 -27.63
N GLY A 8 0.59 -28.43 -26.68
CA GLY A 8 0.00 -27.86 -25.47
C GLY A 8 1.01 -27.12 -24.59
N LEU A 9 2.20 -27.69 -24.39
CA LEU A 9 3.29 -27.05 -23.62
C LEU A 9 3.82 -25.79 -24.31
N LEU A 10 3.99 -25.81 -25.64
CA LEU A 10 4.41 -24.64 -26.40
C LEU A 10 3.38 -23.52 -26.35
N ALA A 11 2.08 -23.84 -26.47
CA ALA A 11 1.01 -22.87 -26.33
C ALA A 11 0.97 -22.26 -24.92
N LEU A 12 1.12 -23.09 -23.87
CA LEU A 12 1.20 -22.60 -22.50
C LEU A 12 2.41 -21.66 -22.29
N LEU A 13 3.59 -22.05 -22.80
CA LEU A 13 4.79 -21.23 -22.72
C LEU A 13 4.59 -19.88 -23.43
N ALA A 14 4.02 -19.87 -24.63
CA ALA A 14 3.71 -18.65 -25.37
C ALA A 14 2.77 -17.71 -24.59
N VAL A 15 1.72 -18.27 -23.96
CA VAL A 15 0.79 -17.51 -23.10
C VAL A 15 1.52 -16.93 -21.88
N LEU A 16 2.39 -17.70 -21.22
CA LEU A 16 3.16 -17.22 -20.07
C LEU A 16 4.11 -16.08 -20.45
N LEU A 17 4.82 -16.22 -21.57
CA LEU A 17 5.72 -15.19 -22.10
C LEU A 17 4.97 -13.91 -22.46
N TRP A 18 3.83 -14.04 -23.15
CA TRP A 18 3.00 -12.89 -23.51
C TRP A 18 2.46 -12.16 -22.29
N ARG A 19 1.99 -12.89 -21.27
CA ARG A 19 1.53 -12.31 -19.99
C ARG A 19 2.66 -11.59 -19.26
N ASN A 20 3.85 -12.18 -19.24
CA ASN A 20 5.00 -11.57 -18.58
C ASN A 20 5.49 -10.32 -19.32
N TRP A 21 5.50 -10.36 -20.66
CA TRP A 21 5.80 -9.20 -21.50
C TRP A 21 4.81 -8.06 -21.27
N GLY A 22 3.51 -8.36 -21.22
CA GLY A 22 2.48 -7.39 -20.87
C GLY A 22 2.72 -6.74 -19.50
N LYS A 23 3.06 -7.53 -18.47
CA LYS A 23 3.39 -7.01 -17.13
C LYS A 23 4.62 -6.10 -17.14
N ARG A 24 5.67 -6.45 -17.90
CA ARG A 24 6.89 -5.64 -18.03
C ARG A 24 6.60 -4.31 -18.74
N ARG A 25 5.81 -4.35 -19.81
CA ARG A 25 5.39 -3.16 -20.55
C ARG A 25 4.56 -2.21 -19.69
N GLN A 26 3.64 -2.75 -18.89
CA GLN A 26 2.87 -1.96 -17.92
C GLN A 26 3.77 -1.29 -16.86
N ALA A 27 4.76 -2.03 -16.34
CA ALA A 27 5.72 -1.48 -15.39
C ALA A 27 6.51 -0.32 -15.99
N ALA A 28 7.12 -0.54 -17.17
CA ALA A 28 7.92 0.48 -17.85
C ALA A 28 7.09 1.72 -18.24
N TYR A 29 5.80 1.54 -18.55
CA TYR A 29 4.89 2.65 -18.82
C TYR A 29 4.65 3.51 -17.57
N ILE A 30 4.50 2.90 -16.40
CA ILE A 30 4.37 3.65 -15.13
C ILE A 30 5.68 4.39 -14.84
N ASP A 31 6.83 3.73 -15.01
CA ASP A 31 8.14 4.33 -14.69
C ASP A 31 8.54 5.49 -15.60
N SER A 32 8.06 5.51 -16.85
CA SER A 32 8.37 6.56 -17.83
C SER A 32 7.29 7.63 -17.96
N PHE A 33 6.21 7.55 -17.18
CA PHE A 33 5.12 8.51 -17.29
C PHE A 33 5.55 9.88 -16.73
N PRO A 34 5.36 10.99 -17.48
CA PRO A 34 5.89 12.30 -17.08
C PRO A 34 4.96 13.00 -16.07
N TYR A 35 4.88 12.48 -14.84
CA TYR A 35 4.01 13.01 -13.77
C TYR A 35 4.23 14.50 -13.50
N GLN A 36 5.48 14.89 -13.29
CA GLN A 36 5.87 16.27 -12.95
C GLN A 36 5.38 17.27 -14.01
N ARG A 37 5.50 16.93 -15.31
CA ARG A 37 5.03 17.81 -16.39
C ARG A 37 3.54 18.15 -16.30
N PHE A 38 2.71 17.22 -15.84
CA PHE A 38 1.26 17.40 -15.82
C PHE A 38 0.73 17.89 -14.47
N LEU A 39 1.41 17.53 -13.37
CA LEU A 39 0.86 17.67 -12.03
C LEU A 39 1.57 18.73 -11.18
N ASP A 40 2.77 19.18 -11.56
CA ASP A 40 3.60 20.04 -10.70
C ASP A 40 2.89 21.32 -10.25
N GLN A 41 2.33 22.08 -11.20
CA GLN A 41 1.63 23.33 -10.90
C GLN A 41 0.40 23.11 -10.00
N ARG A 42 -0.32 22.00 -10.18
CA ARG A 42 -1.50 21.69 -9.37
C ARG A 42 -1.13 21.24 -7.96
N LEU A 43 -0.10 20.42 -7.83
CA LEU A 43 0.42 20.02 -6.53
C LEU A 43 0.99 21.23 -5.78
N ALA A 44 1.73 22.13 -6.47
CA ALA A 44 2.23 23.36 -5.88
C ALA A 44 1.08 24.27 -5.39
N ALA A 45 -0.03 24.36 -6.14
CA ALA A 45 -1.20 25.13 -5.71
C ALA A 45 -1.91 24.50 -4.50
N ARG A 46 -1.98 23.16 -4.44
CA ARG A 46 -2.63 22.43 -3.34
C ARG A 46 -1.77 22.35 -2.07
N ARG A 47 -0.45 22.29 -2.24
CA ARG A 47 0.56 22.16 -1.19
C ARG A 47 1.65 23.23 -1.38
N PRO A 48 1.33 24.52 -1.13
CA PRO A 48 2.28 25.62 -1.31
C PRO A 48 3.49 25.52 -0.39
N GLU A 49 3.43 24.72 0.68
CA GLU A 49 4.54 24.43 1.57
C GLU A 49 5.66 23.58 0.92
N LEU A 50 5.40 22.93 -0.21
CA LEU A 50 6.36 22.04 -0.86
C LEU A 50 7.23 22.75 -1.90
N SER A 51 8.55 22.65 -1.70
CA SER A 51 9.53 23.01 -2.73
C SER A 51 9.46 22.08 -3.95
N GLU A 52 10.05 22.50 -5.08
CA GLU A 52 10.09 21.69 -6.31
C GLU A 52 10.72 20.32 -6.09
N ALA A 53 11.85 20.26 -5.37
CA ALA A 53 12.51 18.99 -5.05
C ALA A 53 11.61 18.05 -4.23
N GLN A 54 10.87 18.59 -3.26
CA GLN A 54 9.94 17.79 -2.45
C GLN A 54 8.74 17.32 -3.30
N ARG A 55 8.26 18.12 -4.24
CA ARG A 55 7.21 17.68 -5.20
C ARG A 55 7.72 16.56 -6.10
N SER A 56 8.98 16.60 -6.54
CA SER A 56 9.60 15.48 -7.26
C SER A 56 9.62 14.19 -6.43
N GLU A 57 9.90 14.26 -5.12
CA GLU A 57 9.80 13.10 -4.21
C GLU A 57 8.36 12.58 -4.10
N VAL A 58 7.36 13.47 -4.05
CA VAL A 58 5.94 13.08 -4.08
C VAL A 58 5.59 12.35 -5.38
N PHE A 59 6.10 12.80 -6.53
CA PHE A 59 5.88 12.11 -7.81
C PHE A 59 6.59 10.74 -7.87
N ALA A 60 7.78 10.61 -7.28
CA ALA A 60 8.42 9.31 -7.13
C ALA A 60 7.58 8.36 -6.23
N GLY A 61 7.01 8.89 -5.14
CA GLY A 61 6.04 8.15 -4.32
C GLY A 61 4.79 7.74 -5.10
N LEU A 62 4.23 8.63 -5.92
CA LEU A 62 3.07 8.33 -6.77
C LEU A 62 3.35 7.20 -7.77
N GLN A 63 4.53 7.23 -8.38
CA GLN A 63 4.99 6.15 -9.25
C GLN A 63 5.08 4.82 -8.49
N ASP A 64 5.70 4.81 -7.30
CA ASP A 64 5.78 3.60 -6.47
C ASP A 64 4.41 3.07 -6.11
N TYR A 65 3.49 3.93 -5.70
CA TYR A 65 2.13 3.54 -5.37
C TYR A 65 1.40 2.88 -6.55
N PHE A 66 1.54 3.43 -7.76
CA PHE A 66 0.98 2.81 -8.95
C PHE A 66 1.64 1.46 -9.28
N GLN A 67 2.93 1.29 -9.00
CA GLN A 67 3.57 -0.01 -9.12
C GLN A 67 3.03 -1.02 -8.10
N LEU A 68 2.72 -0.59 -6.87
CA LEU A 68 2.05 -1.44 -5.87
C LEU A 68 0.67 -1.86 -6.38
N CYS A 69 -0.13 -0.92 -6.89
CA CYS A 69 -1.46 -1.19 -7.44
C CYS A 69 -1.42 -2.18 -8.63
N ARG A 70 -0.45 -2.00 -9.55
CA ARG A 70 -0.23 -2.94 -10.66
C ARG A 70 0.10 -4.34 -10.16
N THR A 71 0.99 -4.44 -9.17
CA THR A 71 1.41 -5.72 -8.59
C THR A 71 0.29 -6.40 -7.80
N ALA A 72 -0.55 -5.61 -7.12
CA ALA A 72 -1.70 -6.10 -6.38
C ALA A 72 -2.82 -6.65 -7.29
N GLY A 73 -2.86 -6.23 -8.55
CA GLY A 73 -3.86 -6.65 -9.52
C GLY A 73 -5.22 -6.01 -9.24
N ARG A 74 -6.22 -6.81 -8.84
CA ARG A 74 -7.56 -6.32 -8.47
C ARG A 74 -7.74 -6.15 -6.96
N ARG A 75 -6.75 -6.50 -6.16
CA ARG A 75 -6.81 -6.32 -4.70
C ARG A 75 -6.59 -4.84 -4.38
N MET A 76 -7.45 -4.29 -3.54
CA MET A 76 -7.35 -2.89 -3.09
C MET A 76 -5.98 -2.64 -2.44
N VAL A 77 -5.37 -1.48 -2.67
CA VAL A 77 -4.18 -1.03 -1.93
C VAL A 77 -4.55 0.30 -1.34
N ALA A 78 -4.40 0.47 -0.02
CA ALA A 78 -4.69 1.75 0.61
C ALA A 78 -3.49 2.68 0.44
N MET A 79 -3.76 3.99 0.36
CA MET A 79 -2.74 5.01 0.22
C MET A 79 -2.10 5.33 1.58
N PRO A 80 -0.79 5.10 1.78
CA PRO A 80 -0.14 5.34 3.07
C PRO A 80 0.40 6.77 3.25
N SER A 81 0.37 7.62 2.20
CA SER A 81 0.88 9.00 2.22
C SER A 81 -0.17 9.98 1.72
N GLN A 82 -0.46 11.01 2.52
CA GLN A 82 -1.38 12.08 2.19
C GLN A 82 -0.85 12.96 1.05
N ALA A 83 0.45 13.24 0.99
CA ALA A 83 1.01 14.04 -0.10
C ALA A 83 0.89 13.32 -1.45
N VAL A 84 1.13 12.00 -1.47
CA VAL A 84 0.95 11.17 -2.67
C VAL A 84 -0.54 11.06 -3.02
N ASP A 85 -1.41 10.96 -2.02
CA ASP A 85 -2.86 10.99 -2.22
C ASP A 85 -3.32 12.30 -2.88
N ASP A 86 -2.82 13.44 -2.42
CA ASP A 86 -3.11 14.75 -3.02
C ASP A 86 -2.65 14.84 -4.48
N ALA A 87 -1.45 14.35 -4.79
CA ALA A 87 -0.97 14.28 -6.16
C ALA A 87 -1.82 13.34 -7.05
N TRP A 88 -2.27 12.20 -6.50
CA TRP A 88 -3.17 11.30 -7.21
C TRP A 88 -4.54 11.93 -7.46
N HIS A 89 -5.08 12.65 -6.47
CA HIS A 89 -6.32 13.41 -6.61
C HIS A 89 -6.24 14.41 -7.76
N GLU A 90 -5.17 15.21 -7.84
CA GLU A 90 -4.98 16.15 -8.95
C GLU A 90 -4.89 15.43 -10.31
N PHE A 91 -4.34 14.22 -10.34
CA PHE A 91 -4.28 13.44 -11.58
C PHE A 91 -5.66 12.97 -12.06
N ILE A 92 -6.53 12.56 -11.14
CA ILE A 92 -7.89 12.07 -11.44
C ILE A 92 -8.73 13.16 -12.14
N LEU A 93 -8.49 14.43 -11.80
CA LEU A 93 -9.19 15.57 -12.43
C LEU A 93 -8.91 15.69 -13.93
N PHE A 94 -7.79 15.17 -14.42
CA PHE A 94 -7.53 15.03 -15.86
C PHE A 94 -8.21 13.78 -16.42
N THR A 95 -9.52 13.67 -16.25
CA THR A 95 -10.31 12.42 -16.42
C THR A 95 -9.98 11.61 -17.69
N ARG A 96 -9.88 12.26 -18.86
CA ARG A 96 -9.52 11.59 -20.13
C ARG A 96 -8.08 11.06 -20.13
N HIS A 97 -7.14 11.83 -19.59
CA HIS A 97 -5.73 11.41 -19.48
C HIS A 97 -5.58 10.32 -18.43
N TYR A 98 -6.29 10.43 -17.31
CA TYR A 98 -6.30 9.45 -16.24
C TYR A 98 -6.89 8.10 -16.71
N ASP A 99 -8.00 8.10 -17.45
CA ASP A 99 -8.56 6.87 -18.05
C ASP A 99 -7.55 6.21 -19.01
N LYS A 100 -6.94 6.99 -19.91
CA LYS A 100 -5.93 6.49 -20.85
C LYS A 100 -4.69 5.94 -20.11
N PHE A 101 -4.25 6.61 -19.05
CA PHE A 101 -3.18 6.14 -18.19
C PHE A 101 -3.56 4.80 -17.56
N CYS A 102 -4.73 4.72 -16.92
CA CYS A 102 -5.18 3.51 -16.24
C CYS A 102 -5.29 2.30 -17.18
N ARG A 103 -5.87 2.48 -18.37
CA ARG A 103 -5.95 1.42 -19.39
C ARG A 103 -4.57 0.90 -19.79
N ARG A 104 -3.56 1.77 -19.89
CA ARG A 104 -2.19 1.37 -20.25
C ARG A 104 -1.40 0.79 -19.08
N ALA A 105 -1.51 1.40 -17.89
CA ALA A 105 -0.77 1.01 -16.69
C ALA A 105 -1.32 -0.27 -16.04
N PHE A 106 -2.65 -0.42 -16.01
CA PHE A 106 -3.32 -1.49 -15.27
C PHE A 106 -4.18 -2.41 -16.13
N GLY A 107 -4.49 -2.02 -17.37
CA GLY A 107 -5.47 -2.73 -18.21
C GLY A 107 -6.92 -2.54 -17.76
N ARG A 108 -7.17 -1.64 -16.81
CA ARG A 108 -8.48 -1.34 -16.22
C ARG A 108 -8.45 0.07 -15.60
N PHE A 109 -9.62 0.64 -15.32
CA PHE A 109 -9.69 1.84 -14.51
C PHE A 109 -9.26 1.55 -13.07
N LEU A 110 -8.41 2.40 -12.49
CA LEU A 110 -8.05 2.34 -11.08
C LEU A 110 -8.94 3.35 -10.34
N HIS A 111 -9.96 2.85 -9.67
CA HIS A 111 -10.81 3.68 -8.84
C HIS A 111 -10.02 4.17 -7.63
N HIS A 112 -10.09 5.47 -7.39
CA HIS A 112 -9.71 6.04 -6.11
C HIS A 112 -10.83 5.76 -5.11
N THR A 113 -10.44 5.32 -3.92
CA THR A 113 -11.34 5.15 -2.80
C THR A 113 -10.62 5.80 -1.63
N PRO A 114 -11.18 6.85 -1.02
CA PRO A 114 -10.62 7.45 0.18
C PRO A 114 -10.60 6.37 1.27
N ALA A 115 -9.46 5.70 1.42
CA ALA A 115 -9.24 4.77 2.49
C ALA A 115 -8.51 5.58 3.56
N ALA A 116 -9.14 5.78 4.72
CA ALA A 116 -8.37 6.16 5.89
C ALA A 116 -7.26 5.10 6.06
N ALA A 117 -6.00 5.53 6.10
CA ALA A 117 -4.87 4.61 6.20
C ALA A 117 -5.10 3.64 7.38
N MET A 118 -5.62 4.14 8.50
CA MET A 118 -5.99 3.37 9.67
C MET A 118 -7.22 3.94 10.35
N ASN A 119 -8.08 3.07 10.88
CA ASN A 119 -9.20 3.47 11.74
C ASN A 119 -8.72 3.80 13.17
N SER A 120 -7.55 3.30 13.57
CA SER A 120 -6.86 3.63 14.82
C SER A 120 -5.35 3.36 14.70
N PRO A 121 -4.49 3.96 15.54
CA PRO A 121 -3.03 3.75 15.53
C PRO A 121 -2.54 2.29 15.51
N THR A 122 -3.37 1.37 16.00
CA THR A 122 -3.06 -0.06 16.15
C THR A 122 -3.81 -0.97 15.17
N GLN A 123 -4.81 -0.46 14.44
CA GLN A 123 -5.61 -1.26 13.51
C GLN A 123 -5.39 -0.85 12.06
N ALA A 124 -4.40 -1.51 11.44
CA ALA A 124 -4.18 -1.42 10.00
C ALA A 124 -5.32 -2.11 9.22
N SER A 125 -5.82 -1.45 8.18
CA SER A 125 -6.71 -2.10 7.21
C SER A 125 -5.95 -3.16 6.39
N ASP A 126 -6.67 -4.11 5.81
CA ASP A 126 -6.07 -5.05 4.84
C ASP A 126 -5.42 -4.33 3.65
N GLY A 127 -5.92 -3.15 3.29
CA GLY A 127 -5.35 -2.28 2.28
C GLY A 127 -3.94 -1.81 2.65
N ILE A 128 -3.76 -1.32 3.88
CA ILE A 128 -2.46 -0.85 4.36
C ILE A 128 -1.49 -1.99 4.60
N ARG A 129 -1.92 -3.13 5.18
CA ARG A 129 -1.06 -4.32 5.30
C ARG A 129 -0.52 -4.77 3.94
N ARG A 130 -1.34 -4.68 2.89
CA ARG A 130 -0.93 -5.01 1.53
C ARG A 130 0.03 -3.96 0.96
N ALA A 131 -0.26 -2.67 1.15
CA ALA A 131 0.64 -1.59 0.76
C ALA A 131 2.03 -1.77 1.39
N TRP A 132 2.07 -2.07 2.70
CA TRP A 132 3.30 -2.35 3.45
C TRP A 132 4.11 -3.49 2.84
N ARG A 133 3.52 -4.69 2.71
CA ARG A 133 4.22 -5.85 2.15
C ARG A 133 4.75 -5.61 0.74
N LEU A 134 3.96 -4.94 -0.11
CA LEU A 134 4.37 -4.64 -1.48
C LEU A 134 5.45 -3.56 -1.55
N ALA A 135 5.38 -2.54 -0.69
CA ALA A 135 6.40 -1.50 -0.59
C ALA A 135 7.72 -2.08 -0.07
N CYS A 136 7.67 -2.85 1.01
CA CYS A 136 8.83 -3.58 1.54
C CYS A 136 9.47 -4.48 0.48
N ALA A 137 8.67 -5.28 -0.24
CA ALA A 137 9.18 -6.15 -1.30
C ALA A 137 9.82 -5.38 -2.47
N ARG A 138 9.32 -4.18 -2.78
CA ARG A 138 9.86 -3.32 -3.84
C ARG A 138 11.16 -2.64 -3.45
N GLU A 139 11.34 -2.37 -2.16
CA GLU A 139 12.51 -1.70 -1.60
C GLU A 139 13.50 -2.65 -0.90
N GLU A 140 13.30 -3.96 -1.04
CA GLU A 140 14.13 -5.02 -0.45
C GLU A 140 14.24 -4.94 1.08
N ILE A 141 13.14 -4.56 1.73
CA ILE A 141 13.01 -4.48 3.20
C ILE A 141 12.28 -5.73 3.71
N ASP A 142 12.72 -6.31 4.81
CA ASP A 142 11.97 -7.36 5.51
C ASP A 142 10.71 -6.75 6.16
N PRO A 143 9.48 -7.16 5.76
CA PRO A 143 8.25 -6.62 6.32
C PRO A 143 8.01 -7.00 7.79
N LYS A 144 8.69 -8.02 8.33
CA LYS A 144 8.57 -8.46 9.74
C LYS A 144 9.55 -7.75 10.65
N ASN A 145 10.79 -7.56 10.18
CA ASN A 145 11.83 -6.85 10.90
C ASN A 145 12.39 -5.70 10.02
N PRO A 146 11.60 -4.64 9.80
CA PRO A 146 11.99 -3.53 8.93
C PRO A 146 13.12 -2.70 9.55
N GLN A 147 14.28 -2.66 8.89
CA GLN A 147 15.38 -1.77 9.30
C GLN A 147 15.09 -0.28 9.04
N ARG A 148 14.16 0.00 8.12
CA ARG A 148 13.70 1.35 7.76
C ARG A 148 12.26 1.30 7.26
N LEU A 149 11.57 2.44 7.29
CA LEU A 149 10.27 2.56 6.64
C LEU A 149 10.43 2.60 5.11
N PRO A 150 9.54 1.93 4.34
CA PRO A 150 9.44 2.15 2.91
C PRO A 150 9.11 3.62 2.61
N ARG A 151 9.57 4.15 1.46
CA ARG A 151 9.39 5.56 1.05
C ARG A 151 7.98 6.05 1.28
N LEU A 152 7.00 5.30 0.77
CA LEU A 152 5.58 5.65 0.86
C LEU A 152 5.06 5.83 2.29
N PHE A 153 5.65 5.14 3.27
CA PHE A 153 5.30 5.26 4.69
C PHE A 153 6.15 6.32 5.40
N ALA A 154 7.36 6.61 4.91
CA ALA A 154 8.24 7.62 5.48
C ALA A 154 7.95 9.04 4.97
N LEU A 155 7.36 9.17 3.77
CA LEU A 155 7.35 10.39 2.99
C LEU A 155 6.68 11.56 3.71
N ASP A 156 5.50 11.35 4.28
CA ASP A 156 4.73 12.42 4.92
C ASP A 156 5.48 13.01 6.13
N ALA A 157 6.11 12.16 6.94
CA ALA A 157 6.93 12.58 8.06
C ALA A 157 8.22 13.29 7.59
N ALA A 158 8.88 12.77 6.55
CA ALA A 158 10.10 13.34 6.00
C ALA A 158 9.87 14.74 5.39
N LEU A 159 8.70 14.99 4.81
CA LEU A 159 8.33 16.25 4.19
C LEU A 159 7.55 17.21 5.11
N ALA A 160 7.32 16.82 6.38
CA ALA A 160 6.52 17.57 7.35
C ALA A 160 5.13 17.97 6.81
N ILE A 161 4.44 17.03 6.17
CA ILE A 161 3.15 17.27 5.52
C ILE A 161 2.07 17.60 6.56
N SER A 162 1.39 18.74 6.38
CA SER A 162 0.24 19.09 7.21
C SER A 162 -0.91 18.08 7.01
N GLY A 163 -1.35 17.46 8.10
CA GLY A 163 -2.32 16.35 8.05
C GLY A 163 -1.78 15.05 7.47
N GLY A 164 -0.45 14.91 7.35
CA GLY A 164 0.20 13.68 6.88
C GLY A 164 0.17 12.54 7.90
N PHE A 165 0.45 11.34 7.42
CA PHE A 165 0.54 10.14 8.25
C PHE A 165 1.97 9.97 8.79
N ILE A 166 2.11 9.85 10.11
CA ILE A 166 3.42 9.62 10.74
C ILE A 166 3.48 8.17 11.20
N TYR A 167 4.41 7.40 10.62
CA TYR A 167 4.64 6.01 11.00
C TYR A 167 5.93 5.89 11.81
N GLN A 168 5.96 4.96 12.77
CA GLN A 168 7.15 4.65 13.57
C GLN A 168 7.44 3.15 13.54
N LEU A 169 8.72 2.79 13.57
CA LEU A 169 9.18 1.40 13.63
C LEU A 169 8.95 0.82 15.04
N ASP A 170 9.40 1.56 16.06
CA ASP A 170 9.38 1.14 17.47
C ASP A 170 8.35 1.92 18.29
N CYS A 171 7.18 1.31 18.47
CA CYS A 171 6.03 1.94 19.12
C CYS A 171 6.13 1.92 20.67
N LEU A 172 7.06 1.13 21.23
CA LEU A 172 7.33 1.09 22.67
C LEU A 172 8.01 2.38 23.17
N ALA A 173 8.76 3.08 22.33
CA ALA A 173 9.39 4.35 22.70
C ALA A 173 8.39 5.52 22.76
N GLN A 174 7.22 5.38 22.11
CA GLN A 174 6.21 6.44 22.04
C GLN A 174 5.26 6.48 23.25
N ALA A 175 5.28 5.45 24.11
CA ALA A 175 4.51 5.41 25.35
C ALA A 175 5.01 6.41 26.42
N GLN A 176 6.13 7.09 26.21
CA GLN A 176 6.76 7.99 27.17
C GLN A 176 6.88 9.46 26.68
N GLY A 177 5.84 10.02 26.08
CA GLY A 177 5.65 11.49 26.12
C GLY A 177 5.48 12.25 24.81
N ALA A 178 5.03 11.61 23.72
CA ALA A 178 4.61 12.33 22.52
C ALA A 178 3.09 12.33 22.37
N THR A 179 2.44 13.48 22.54
CA THR A 179 1.05 13.75 22.16
C THR A 179 0.92 13.80 20.63
N GLY A 180 1.05 12.65 19.97
CA GLY A 180 0.96 12.55 18.52
C GLY A 180 0.46 11.17 18.09
N SER A 181 -0.54 11.16 17.20
CA SER A 181 -1.17 10.00 16.59
C SER A 181 -0.24 9.24 15.64
N GLY A 182 0.89 8.74 16.15
CA GLY A 182 1.83 7.91 15.39
C GLY A 182 1.23 6.54 15.09
N PHE A 183 1.37 6.08 13.85
CA PHE A 183 0.94 4.77 13.41
C PHE A 183 2.06 3.75 13.53
N CYS A 184 1.72 2.55 14.01
CA CYS A 184 2.74 1.56 14.33
C CYS A 184 3.06 0.63 13.15
N ALA A 185 4.28 0.71 12.61
CA ALA A 185 4.69 -0.09 11.46
C ALA A 185 4.83 -1.59 11.80
N SER A 186 5.30 -1.92 13.01
CA SER A 186 5.45 -3.31 13.46
C SER A 186 4.09 -4.04 13.54
N HIS A 187 3.01 -3.34 13.93
CA HIS A 187 1.65 -3.89 13.90
C HIS A 187 1.08 -4.07 12.48
N ILE A 188 1.60 -3.35 11.47
CA ILE A 188 1.21 -3.56 10.06
C ILE A 188 1.86 -4.83 9.50
N GLY A 189 3.10 -5.13 9.91
CA GLY A 189 3.85 -6.31 9.52
C GLY A 189 3.32 -7.62 10.13
N CYS A 190 2.81 -7.56 11.36
CA CYS A 190 2.24 -8.71 12.07
C CYS A 190 0.89 -9.15 11.47
N SER A 191 0.89 -10.32 10.84
CA SER A 191 -0.29 -10.95 10.26
C SER A 191 -1.06 -11.83 11.26
N SER A 192 -1.13 -11.46 12.53
CA SER A 192 -2.00 -12.17 13.49
C SER A 192 -3.45 -11.83 13.15
N GLY A 193 -4.03 -12.61 12.26
CA GLY A 193 -5.46 -12.64 12.02
C GLY A 193 -6.16 -13.08 13.30
N CYS A 194 -6.63 -12.11 14.07
CA CYS A 194 -7.57 -12.30 15.16
C CYS A 194 -8.69 -11.26 15.00
N SER A 195 -9.47 -11.38 13.93
CA SER A 195 -10.83 -10.83 13.95
C SER A 195 -11.65 -11.77 14.81
N GLY A 196 -11.67 -11.48 16.11
CA GLY A 196 -12.58 -12.07 17.09
C GLY A 196 -13.53 -10.99 17.58
N ASP A 197 -14.39 -10.51 16.70
CA ASP A 197 -15.56 -9.72 17.03
C ASP A 197 -16.64 -10.64 17.63
N SER A 198 -16.68 -10.72 18.96
CA SER A 198 -17.85 -11.20 19.71
C SER A 198 -18.43 -10.05 20.53
N GLY A 199 -18.87 -8.99 19.84
CA GLY A 199 -19.84 -8.06 20.40
C GLY A 199 -21.22 -8.71 20.30
N SER A 200 -21.57 -9.56 21.26
CA SER A 200 -22.94 -10.04 21.43
C SER A 200 -23.46 -9.58 22.78
N SER A 201 -24.48 -8.74 22.69
CA SER A 201 -25.38 -8.31 23.74
C SER A 201 -25.79 -9.44 24.68
N SER A 202 -25.77 -9.14 25.97
CA SER A 202 -26.42 -9.88 27.05
C SER A 202 -27.81 -10.40 26.66
N ASN A 203 -27.96 -11.72 26.65
CA ASN A 203 -29.14 -12.45 27.13
C ASN A 203 -28.73 -13.92 27.34
N GLY A 204 -29.13 -14.47 28.50
CA GLY A 204 -28.64 -15.75 29.00
C GLY A 204 -29.14 -16.98 28.23
N ASP A 205 -28.38 -18.06 28.27
CA ASP A 205 -28.76 -19.31 28.93
C ASP A 205 -27.59 -20.31 28.91
N SER A 206 -27.65 -21.26 29.83
CA SER A 206 -26.67 -22.29 30.19
C SER A 206 -26.24 -23.26 29.08
N GLY A 207 -24.96 -23.68 29.12
CA GLY A 207 -24.47 -24.90 28.44
C GLY A 207 -22.93 -25.00 28.41
N SER A 208 -22.37 -26.01 29.07
CA SER A 208 -20.92 -26.28 29.18
C SER A 208 -20.33 -27.02 27.97
N ASP A 209 -18.98 -26.99 27.94
CA ASP A 209 -18.00 -27.91 27.36
C ASP A 209 -17.48 -27.68 25.93
N GLY A 210 -16.15 -27.51 25.82
CA GLY A 210 -15.40 -27.70 24.57
C GLY A 210 -14.09 -26.92 24.49
N GLY A 211 -12.98 -27.53 24.91
CA GLY A 211 -11.66 -26.91 25.04
C GLY A 211 -11.00 -26.38 23.76
N GLY A 212 -10.01 -25.50 23.96
CA GLY A 212 -9.11 -24.99 22.94
C GLY A 212 -8.14 -23.97 23.50
N GLY A 213 -7.10 -24.43 24.20
CA GLY A 213 -6.06 -23.56 24.77
C GLY A 213 -5.20 -22.90 23.69
N CYS A 214 -4.91 -21.62 23.87
CA CYS A 214 -3.89 -20.89 23.12
C CYS A 214 -2.86 -20.31 24.11
N GLY A 215 -1.84 -21.12 24.39
CA GLY A 215 -0.60 -20.66 25.00
C GLY A 215 0.32 -20.11 23.92
N GLY A 216 0.62 -18.81 23.99
CA GLY A 216 1.65 -18.16 23.20
C GLY A 216 2.47 -17.25 24.10
N SER A 217 3.48 -17.83 24.77
CA SER A 217 4.44 -17.12 25.60
C SER A 217 5.40 -16.33 24.70
N CYS A 218 5.54 -15.04 24.96
CA CYS A 218 6.63 -14.21 24.44
C CYS A 218 7.79 -14.26 25.43
N GLY A 219 8.71 -15.21 25.22
CA GLY A 219 10.03 -15.18 25.83
C GLY A 219 10.91 -14.18 25.07
N GLY A 220 11.41 -13.18 25.79
CA GLY A 220 12.54 -12.38 25.34
C GLY A 220 13.84 -13.02 25.80
N ASP A 221 14.86 -12.93 24.95
CA ASP A 221 16.27 -12.78 25.28
C ASP A 221 16.92 -12.02 24.10
#